data_AF-A0A3P8M0K6-F1
#
_entry.id   AF-A0A3P8M0K6-F1
#
_cell.length_a   1.000
_cell.length_b   1.000
_cell.length_c   1.000
_cell.angle_alpha   90.00
_cell.angle_beta   90.00
_cell.angle_gamma   90.00
#
_symmetry.space_group_name_H-M   'P 1'
#
loop_
_entity.id
_entity.type
_entity.pdbx_description
1 polymer ?
#
loop_
_entity_poly.entity_id
_entity_poly.type
_entity_poly.pdbx_seq_one_letter_code
_entity_poly.pdbx_strand_id
1 'polypeptide(L)' 'MQINAIGTNSASQPLAAVAISRREPGPHDVQIAIDYCGVCHSDLHQARSEWAGTIYPCVPGMKS' A
#
# COMPACT_ATOMS: atom_id res chain seq x y z
N MET A 1 12.10 9.45 -3.34
CA MET A 1 11.05 9.72 -4.34
C MET A 1 9.66 9.76 -3.71
N GLN A 2 8.85 10.79 -4.00
CA GLN A 2 7.45 10.88 -3.54
C GLN A 2 6.52 10.21 -4.57
N ILE A 3 5.65 9.31 -4.12
CA ILE A 3 4.78 8.48 -4.96
C ILE A 3 3.33 8.62 -4.49
N ASN A 4 2.40 8.77 -5.43
CA ASN A 4 0.97 8.73 -5.15
C ASN A 4 0.52 7.27 -5.00
N ALA A 5 -0.24 6.97 -3.96
CA ALA A 5 -0.76 5.65 -3.67
C ALA A 5 -2.20 5.73 -3.15
N ILE A 6 -2.90 4.59 -3.11
CA ILE A 6 -4.21 4.45 -2.46
C ILE A 6 -4.00 3.72 -1.14
N GLY A 7 -4.39 4.33 -0.02
CA GLY A 7 -4.17 3.78 1.31
C GLY A 7 -5.10 4.37 2.35
N THR A 8 -4.95 3.92 3.60
CA THR A 8 -5.70 4.43 4.75
C THR A 8 -4.76 4.74 5.91
N ASN A 9 -5.16 5.67 6.78
CA ASN A 9 -4.43 6.01 8.01
C ASN A 9 -4.97 5.31 9.25
N SER A 10 -6.11 4.61 9.16
CA SER A 10 -6.65 3.81 10.26
C SER A 10 -7.62 2.74 9.78
N ALA A 11 -7.89 1.74 10.63
CA ALA A 11 -8.80 0.64 10.34
C ALA A 11 -10.25 1.06 10.04
N SER A 12 -10.65 2.24 10.54
CA SER A 12 -12.01 2.77 10.43
C SER A 12 -12.18 3.77 9.29
N GLN A 13 -11.10 4.15 8.60
CA GLN A 13 -11.15 5.11 7.50
C GLN A 13 -11.22 4.40 6.14
N PRO A 14 -11.95 4.99 5.16
CA PRO A 14 -11.93 4.48 3.80
C PRO A 14 -10.53 4.67 3.16
N LEU A 15 -10.27 3.91 2.11
CA LEU A 15 -9.11 4.14 1.26
C LEU A 15 -9.21 5.49 0.57
N ALA A 16 -8.11 6.22 0.53
CA ALA A 16 -7.98 7.53 -0.10
C ALA A 16 -6.60 7.68 -0.76
N ALA A 17 -6.44 8.71 -1.58
CA ALA A 17 -5.13 9.06 -2.11
C ALA A 17 -4.20 9.50 -0.98
N VAL A 18 -3.01 8.91 -0.93
CA VAL A 18 -1.96 9.21 0.04
C VAL A 18 -0.63 9.40 -0.70
N ALA A 19 0.22 10.28 -0.19
CA ALA A 19 1.59 10.44 -0.67
C ALA A 19 2.53 9.62 0.21
N ILE A 20 3.32 8.74 -0.40
CA ILE A 20 4.33 7.94 0.29
C ILE A 20 5.73 8.30 -0.19
N SER A 21 6.73 8.16 0.69
CA SER A 21 8.13 8.30 0.31
C SER A 21 8.74 6.92 0.10
N ARG A 22 9.38 6.72 -1.05
CA ARG A 22 10.20 5.56 -1.36
C ARG A 22 11.66 6.00 -1.49
N ARG A 23 12.58 5.19 -0.99
CA ARG A 23 14.02 5.40 -1.22
C ARG A 23 14.38 5.14 -2.68
N GLU A 24 15.53 5.66 -3.12
CA GLU A 24 16.10 5.26 -4.40
C GLU A 24 16.46 3.76 -4.38
N PRO A 25 16.27 3.04 -5.51
CA PRO A 25 16.68 1.65 -5.63
C PRO A 25 18.19 1.49 -5.43
N GLY A 26 18.59 0.52 -4.60
CA GLY A 26 19.98 0.11 -4.46
C GLY A 26 20.37 -0.94 -5.51
N PRO A 27 21.60 -1.46 -5.46
CA PRO A 27 22.13 -2.37 -6.48
C PRO A 27 21.36 -3.68 -6.69
N HIS A 28 20.53 -4.07 -5.71
CA HIS A 28 19.76 -5.32 -5.74
C HIS A 28 18.24 -5.09 -5.74
N ASP A 29 17.79 -3.84 -5.85
CA ASP A 29 16.37 -3.52 -5.88
C ASP A 29 15.89 -3.33 -7.31
N VAL A 30 14.59 -3.56 -7.52
CA VAL A 30 13.90 -3.19 -8.75
C VAL A 30 12.84 -2.14 -8.43
N GLN A 31 12.72 -1.16 -9.33
CA GLN A 31 11.62 -0.21 -9.32
C GLN A 31 10.65 -0.59 -10.44
N ILE A 32 9.38 -0.73 -10.09
CA ILE A 32 8.32 -1.11 -11.01
C ILE A 32 7.33 0.05 -11.08
N ALA A 33 7.06 0.52 -12.29
CA ALA A 33 5.92 1.38 -12.56
C ALA A 33 4.67 0.50 -12.61
N ILE A 34 3.72 0.74 -11.70
CA ILE A 34 2.51 -0.06 -11.58
C ILE A 34 1.41 0.57 -12.44
N ASP A 35 1.07 -0.08 -13.56
CA ASP A 35 -0.04 0.35 -14.42
C ASP A 35 -1.39 -0.10 -13.83
N TYR A 36 -1.44 -1.33 -13.30
CA TYR A 36 -2.63 -1.94 -12.72
C TYR A 36 -2.25 -2.79 -11.51
N CYS A 37 -3.18 -2.92 -10.55
CA CYS A 37 -3.06 -3.88 -9.45
C CYS A 37 -4.45 -4.45 -9.17
N GLY A 38 -4.53 -5.76 -8.95
CA GLY A 38 -5.76 -6.43 -8.55
C GLY A 38 -6.16 -6.09 -7.11
N VAL A 39 -7.47 -6.15 -6.83
CA VAL A 39 -8.05 -6.02 -5.47
C VAL A 39 -8.66 -7.36 -5.07
N CYS A 40 -8.38 -7.81 -3.85
CA CYS A 40 -8.97 -9.03 -3.30
C CYS A 40 -9.27 -8.91 -1.80
N HIS A 41 -9.83 -9.97 -1.21
CA HIS A 41 -10.25 -9.97 0.20
C HIS A 41 -9.09 -9.73 1.18
N SER A 42 -7.86 -10.16 0.87
CA SER A 42 -6.72 -9.93 1.76
C SER A 42 -6.37 -8.45 1.90
N ASP A 43 -6.65 -7.62 0.88
CA ASP A 43 -6.47 -6.18 0.96
C ASP A 43 -7.40 -5.57 2.01
N LEU A 44 -8.65 -6.04 2.07
CA LEU A 44 -9.64 -5.57 3.03
C LEU A 44 -9.26 -5.97 4.47
N HIS A 45 -8.93 -7.24 4.68
CA HIS A 45 -8.52 -7.74 6.00
C HIS A 45 -7.28 -7.00 6.53
N GLN A 46 -6.32 -6.71 5.65
CA GLN A 46 -5.15 -5.92 5.99
C GLN A 46 -5.51 -4.46 6.30
N ALA A 47 -6.27 -3.79 5.43
CA ALA A 47 -6.62 -2.37 5.58
C ALA A 47 -7.48 -2.08 6.82
N ARG A 48 -8.24 -3.07 7.30
CA ARG A 48 -9.09 -2.97 8.50
C ARG A 48 -8.44 -3.50 9.78
N SER A 49 -7.16 -3.91 9.73
CA SER A 49 -6.48 -4.53 10.88
C SER A 49 -7.21 -5.73 11.47
N GLU A 50 -7.90 -6.51 10.64
CA GLU A 50 -8.54 -7.75 11.06
C GLU A 50 -7.50 -8.87 11.29
N TRP A 51 -6.28 -8.70 10.76
CA TRP A 51 -5.10 -9.48 11.07
C TRP A 51 -4.07 -8.66 11.84
N ALA A 52 -3.32 -9.33 12.72
CA ALA A 52 -2.23 -8.70 13.48
C ALA A 52 -1.13 -8.18 12.54
N GLY A 53 -0.52 -7.05 12.91
CA GLY A 53 0.66 -6.51 12.21
C GLY A 53 0.40 -5.45 11.15
N THR A 54 -0.83 -4.93 11.03
CA THR A 54 -1.09 -3.78 10.16
C THR A 54 -0.38 -2.53 10.70
N ILE A 55 0.40 -1.86 9.86
CA ILE A 55 1.05 -0.59 10.16
C ILE A 55 0.39 0.49 9.29
N TYR A 56 0.04 1.62 9.91
CA TYR A 56 -0.52 2.77 9.21
C TYR A 56 0.54 3.86 9.00
N PRO A 57 0.51 4.60 7.87
CA PRO A 57 -0.43 4.47 6.76
C PRO A 57 -0.27 3.15 6.01
N CYS A 58 -1.39 2.47 5.75
CA CYS A 58 -1.44 1.17 5.09
C CYS A 58 -1.82 1.37 3.62
N VAL A 59 -0.97 0.88 2.71
CA VAL A 59 -1.21 0.83 1.26
C VAL A 59 -1.33 -0.64 0.87
N PRO A 60 -2.55 -1.21 0.84
CA PRO A 60 -2.75 -2.61 0.47
C PRO A 60 -2.54 -2.82 -1.04
N GLY A 61 -2.33 -4.07 -1.45
CA GLY A 61 -2.01 -4.45 -2.83
C GLY A 61 -0.94 -5.54 -2.88
N MET A 62 -1.32 -6.72 -3.37
CA MET A 62 -0.45 -7.91 -3.44
C MET A 62 -0.33 -8.50 -4.86
N LYS A 63 -1.05 -7.94 -5.83
CA LYS A 63 -1.18 -8.46 -7.19
C LYS A 63 -0.95 -7.35 -8.22
N SER A 64 0.30 -6.91 -8.30
CA SER A 64 0.84 -6.02 -9.34
C SER A 64 1.02 -6.74 -10.67
#